data_AF-F5LB95-F1
#
_entry.id   AF-F5LB95-F1
#
_cell.length_a   1.000
_cell.length_b   1.000
_cell.length_c   1.000
_cell.angle_alpha   90.00
_cell.angle_beta   90.00
_cell.angle_gamma   90.00
#
_symmetry.space_group_name_H-M   'P 1'
#
loop_
_entity.id
_entity.type
_entity.pdbx_description
1 polymer ?
#
loop_
_entity_poly.entity_id
_entity_poly.type
_entity_poly.pdbx_seq_one_letter_code
_entity_poly.pdbx_strand_id
1 'polypeptide(L)'
;MKKLVFFMMVFFLVFSTSVSVFASTPVNGRATVIISSKYDTSKLTTQQIQELEKANWKVTEDGLYFSAPMTGELLINGEVVQLNSDGTFYVEGSPESIKIQHDGKNLEVKKNKEGFYVFNYVVDWDSAWDAMDNIHKNDENGTPITVNQYYKKYKPGDKVHCNRFNGPLTDDVHYPKTHWRAYVNFAGSDCQLAITRSNPVGKLCALDYTSSPWCNGSGGPAACSKVIGHSTKYHRH
;
A
#
# COMPACT_ATOMS: atom_id res chain seq x y z
N MET A 1 -33.26 -74.00 -22.38
CA MET A 1 -32.79 -73.08 -21.31
C MET A 1 -31.87 -72.05 -21.95
N LYS A 2 -32.30 -70.78 -22.00
CA LYS A 2 -31.56 -69.67 -22.64
C LYS A 2 -30.41 -69.23 -21.74
N LYS A 3 -29.17 -69.17 -22.26
CA LYS A 3 -28.05 -68.45 -21.62
C LYS A 3 -27.88 -67.12 -22.34
N LEU A 4 -28.09 -66.03 -21.60
CA LEU A 4 -27.88 -64.65 -22.03
C LEU A 4 -26.43 -64.29 -21.68
N VAL A 5 -25.62 -63.95 -22.69
CA VAL A 5 -24.26 -63.41 -22.49
C VAL A 5 -24.36 -61.89 -22.68
N PHE A 6 -24.08 -61.14 -21.62
CA PHE A 6 -24.09 -59.69 -21.60
C PHE A 6 -22.67 -59.19 -21.88
N PHE A 7 -22.48 -58.50 -23.01
CA PHE A 7 -21.20 -57.89 -23.39
C PHE A 7 -21.19 -56.44 -22.89
N MET A 8 -20.36 -56.15 -21.88
CA MET A 8 -20.22 -54.81 -21.30
C MET A 8 -19.16 -54.03 -22.08
N MET A 9 -19.59 -53.05 -22.88
CA MET A 9 -18.73 -52.17 -23.66
C MET A 9 -18.30 -51.00 -22.77
N VAL A 10 -17.03 -50.98 -22.36
CA VAL A 10 -16.43 -49.89 -21.57
C VAL A 10 -16.01 -48.76 -22.50
N PHE A 11 -16.70 -47.62 -22.41
CA PHE A 11 -16.35 -46.38 -23.11
C PHE A 11 -15.25 -45.64 -22.32
N PHE A 12 -14.03 -45.62 -22.85
CA PHE A 12 -12.94 -44.77 -22.33
C PHE A 12 -13.09 -43.36 -22.92
N LEU A 13 -13.65 -42.43 -22.13
CA LEU A 13 -13.66 -41.00 -22.43
C LEU A 13 -12.31 -40.38 -22.04
N VAL A 14 -11.45 -40.16 -23.03
CA VAL A 14 -10.21 -39.40 -22.86
C VAL A 14 -10.58 -37.91 -22.81
N PHE A 15 -10.68 -37.36 -21.59
CA PHE A 15 -10.77 -35.91 -21.40
C PHE A 15 -9.40 -35.29 -21.69
N SER A 16 -9.25 -34.68 -22.87
CA SER A 16 -8.13 -33.80 -23.18
C SER A 16 -8.27 -32.52 -22.36
N THR A 17 -7.61 -32.44 -21.20
CA THR A 17 -7.46 -31.19 -20.48
C THR A 17 -6.49 -30.29 -21.26
N SER A 18 -7.02 -29.37 -22.04
CA SER A 18 -6.26 -28.26 -22.60
C SER A 18 -5.74 -27.41 -21.44
N VAL A 19 -4.46 -27.58 -21.11
CA VAL A 19 -3.74 -26.70 -20.19
C VAL A 19 -3.50 -25.39 -20.93
N SER A 20 -4.32 -24.39 -20.65
CA SER A 20 -4.06 -23.02 -21.10
C SER A 20 -2.79 -22.52 -20.41
N VAL A 21 -1.66 -22.56 -21.12
CA VAL A 21 -0.45 -21.88 -20.70
C VAL A 21 -0.72 -20.38 -20.83
N PHE A 22 -1.08 -19.74 -19.73
CA PHE A 22 -1.15 -18.28 -19.67
C PHE A 22 0.26 -17.76 -19.91
N ALA A 23 0.50 -17.14 -21.07
CA ALA A 23 1.73 -16.41 -21.32
C ALA A 23 1.84 -15.31 -20.26
N SER A 24 2.86 -15.42 -19.39
CA SER A 24 3.14 -14.36 -18.43
C SER A 24 3.43 -13.09 -19.22
N THR A 25 2.72 -12.01 -18.91
CA THR A 25 3.03 -10.68 -19.45
C THR A 25 4.52 -10.43 -19.26
N PRO A 26 5.28 -10.05 -20.31
CA PRO A 26 6.70 -9.78 -20.14
C PRO A 26 6.90 -8.69 -19.09
N VAL A 27 7.95 -8.78 -18.27
CA VAL A 27 8.24 -7.84 -17.20
C VAL A 27 9.69 -7.38 -17.32
N ASN A 28 9.93 -6.07 -17.26
CA ASN A 28 11.29 -5.52 -17.27
C ASN A 28 11.49 -4.33 -16.31
N GLY A 29 10.51 -4.02 -15.46
CA GLY A 29 10.65 -3.03 -14.40
C GLY A 29 9.82 -3.35 -13.15
N ARG A 30 10.20 -2.71 -12.03
CA ARG A 30 9.45 -2.73 -10.75
C ARG A 30 9.44 -1.35 -10.12
N ALA A 31 8.27 -0.98 -9.63
CA ALA A 31 7.98 0.23 -8.90
C ALA A 31 7.60 -0.11 -7.45
N THR A 32 8.27 0.51 -6.49
CA THR A 32 8.12 0.24 -5.06
C THR A 32 7.95 1.54 -4.29
N VAL A 33 7.05 1.58 -3.32
CA VAL A 33 7.02 2.64 -2.29
C VAL A 33 7.83 2.17 -1.09
N ILE A 34 8.75 3.03 -0.63
CA ILE A 34 9.51 2.85 0.60
C ILE A 34 9.03 3.91 1.59
N ILE A 35 8.38 3.49 2.66
CA ILE A 35 7.95 4.35 3.76
C ILE A 35 9.02 4.28 4.85
N SER A 36 9.64 5.40 5.19
CA SER A 36 10.73 5.46 6.18
C SER A 36 10.37 6.33 7.38
N SER A 37 10.74 5.90 8.58
CA SER A 37 10.61 6.67 9.83
C SER A 37 11.87 6.55 10.68
N LYS A 38 12.28 7.66 11.32
CA LYS A 38 13.42 7.77 12.24
C LYS A 38 13.08 7.30 13.67
N TYR A 39 12.19 6.31 13.80
CA TYR A 39 11.81 5.75 15.08
C TYR A 39 13.03 5.19 15.83
N ASP A 40 13.18 5.51 17.11
CA ASP A 40 14.28 5.01 17.96
C ASP A 40 14.10 3.51 18.24
N THR A 41 14.80 2.68 17.46
CA THR A 41 14.72 1.22 17.54
C THR A 41 15.54 0.63 18.68
N SER A 42 16.44 1.40 19.30
CA SER A 42 17.33 0.93 20.38
C SER A 42 16.59 0.47 21.64
N LYS A 43 15.33 0.91 21.80
CA LYS A 43 14.46 0.60 22.93
C LYS A 43 13.48 -0.55 22.67
N LEU A 44 13.49 -1.12 21.46
CA LEU A 44 12.56 -2.19 21.11
C LEU A 44 12.98 -3.52 21.74
N THR A 45 12.00 -4.24 22.28
CA THR A 45 12.22 -5.63 22.72
C THR A 45 12.23 -6.58 21.53
N THR A 46 12.82 -7.77 21.67
CA THR A 46 12.80 -8.81 20.63
C THR A 46 11.38 -9.13 20.14
N GLN A 47 10.41 -9.19 21.06
CA GLN A 47 9.00 -9.43 20.70
C GLN A 47 8.43 -8.29 19.84
N GLN A 48 8.73 -7.03 20.19
CA GLN A 48 8.26 -5.88 19.42
C GLN A 48 8.86 -5.84 18.02
N ILE A 49 10.14 -6.21 17.88
CA ILE A 49 10.81 -6.36 16.58
C ILE A 49 10.11 -7.43 15.74
N GLN A 50 9.86 -8.61 16.30
CA GLN A 50 9.17 -9.70 15.60
C GLN A 50 7.77 -9.29 15.12
N GLU A 51 7.04 -8.51 15.91
CA GLU A 51 5.71 -8.03 15.51
C GLU A 51 5.78 -6.97 14.40
N LEU A 52 6.78 -6.08 14.43
CA LEU A 52 7.06 -5.13 13.35
C LEU A 52 7.43 -5.86 12.05
N GLU A 53 8.31 -6.85 12.11
CA GLU A 53 8.72 -7.68 10.97
C GLU A 53 7.55 -8.48 10.39
N LYS A 54 6.69 -9.04 11.27
CA LYS A 54 5.43 -9.69 10.85
C LYS A 54 4.50 -8.72 10.13
N ALA A 55 4.53 -7.45 10.50
CA ALA A 55 3.82 -6.36 9.82
C ALA A 55 4.59 -5.79 8.61
N ASN A 56 5.61 -6.49 8.12
CA ASN A 56 6.44 -6.13 6.97
C ASN A 56 7.27 -4.84 7.16
N TRP A 57 7.57 -4.47 8.41
CA TRP A 57 8.55 -3.42 8.71
C TRP A 57 9.93 -4.04 8.91
N LYS A 58 10.92 -3.51 8.19
CA LYS A 58 12.33 -3.75 8.45
C LYS A 58 12.79 -2.82 9.56
N VAL A 59 13.35 -3.41 10.62
CA VAL A 59 13.95 -2.69 11.74
C VAL A 59 15.45 -2.55 11.50
N THR A 60 15.99 -1.34 11.55
CA THR A 60 17.43 -1.06 11.44
C THR A 60 17.88 -0.11 12.56
N GLU A 61 19.19 0.12 12.66
CA GLU A 61 19.76 1.13 13.57
C GLU A 61 19.30 2.56 13.21
N ASP A 62 19.02 2.81 11.92
CA ASP A 62 18.61 4.11 11.41
C ASP A 62 17.09 4.38 11.51
N GLY A 63 16.29 3.35 11.81
CA GLY A 63 14.85 3.47 12.00
C GLY A 63 14.02 2.30 11.46
N LEU A 64 12.81 2.61 11.01
CA LEU A 64 11.84 1.66 10.48
C LEU A 64 11.60 1.91 8.99
N TYR A 65 11.59 0.84 8.20
CA TYR A 65 11.37 0.87 6.75
C TYR A 65 10.29 -0.12 6.34
N PHE A 66 9.25 0.35 5.65
CA PHE A 66 8.23 -0.50 5.05
C PHE A 66 8.35 -0.42 3.54
N SER A 67 8.34 -1.57 2.87
CA SER A 67 8.45 -1.67 1.42
C SER A 67 7.21 -2.35 0.86
N ALA A 68 6.55 -1.72 -0.10
CA ALA A 68 5.38 -2.28 -0.75
C ALA A 68 5.36 -1.98 -2.25
N PRO A 69 4.80 -2.89 -3.06
CA PRO A 69 4.63 -2.66 -4.49
C PRO A 69 3.75 -1.44 -4.73
N MET A 70 4.14 -0.62 -5.70
CA MET A 70 3.24 0.42 -6.22
C MET A 70 2.12 -0.23 -7.02
N THR A 71 0.90 0.34 -6.97
CA THR A 71 -0.26 -0.15 -7.72
C THR A 71 -0.91 0.97 -8.51
N GLY A 72 -1.55 0.66 -9.64
CA GLY A 72 -2.17 1.67 -10.51
C GLY A 72 -1.33 1.92 -11.75
N GLU A 73 -1.23 3.17 -12.19
CA GLU A 73 -0.56 3.54 -13.45
C GLU A 73 0.64 4.46 -13.20
N LEU A 74 1.68 4.34 -14.03
CA LEU A 74 2.80 5.28 -14.09
C LEU A 74 2.90 5.89 -15.48
N LEU A 75 3.30 7.16 -15.55
CA LEU A 75 3.60 7.82 -16.82
C LEU A 75 5.08 7.61 -17.14
N ILE A 76 5.38 6.72 -18.09
CA ILE A 76 6.73 6.31 -18.49
C ILE A 76 6.96 6.73 -19.94
N ASN A 77 8.01 7.52 -20.19
CA ASN A 77 8.31 8.10 -21.51
C ASN A 77 7.15 8.89 -22.14
N GLY A 78 6.21 9.39 -21.33
CA GLY A 78 5.01 10.08 -21.80
C GLY A 78 3.81 9.16 -22.08
N GLU A 79 3.94 7.86 -21.84
CA GLU A 79 2.86 6.87 -22.00
C GLU A 79 2.39 6.32 -20.65
N VAL A 80 1.10 6.04 -20.54
CA VAL A 80 0.50 5.46 -19.34
C VAL A 80 0.78 3.96 -19.32
N VAL A 81 1.51 3.50 -18.32
CA VAL A 81 1.87 2.10 -18.10
C VAL A 81 1.16 1.58 -16.86
N GLN A 82 0.36 0.53 -17.04
CA GLN A 82 -0.33 -0.15 -15.94
C GLN A 82 0.66 -1.01 -15.13
N LEU A 83 0.68 -0.82 -13.82
CA LEU A 83 1.40 -1.66 -12.87
C LEU A 83 0.58 -2.91 -12.56
N ASN A 84 1.28 -4.05 -12.51
CA ASN A 84 0.75 -5.28 -11.93
C ASN A 84 0.59 -5.12 -10.40
N SER A 85 -0.15 -6.04 -9.77
CA SER A 85 -0.40 -6.01 -8.32
C SER A 85 0.86 -6.17 -7.47
N ASP A 86 1.94 -6.70 -8.04
CA ASP A 86 3.26 -6.84 -7.42
C ASP A 86 4.21 -5.68 -7.76
N GLY A 87 3.68 -4.60 -8.35
CA GLY A 87 4.42 -3.40 -8.72
C GLY A 87 5.31 -3.56 -9.94
N THR A 88 5.24 -4.71 -10.62
CA THR A 88 5.98 -4.91 -11.86
C THR A 88 5.31 -4.24 -13.06
N PHE A 89 6.11 -3.92 -14.08
CA PHE A 89 5.64 -3.33 -15.31
C PHE A 89 6.51 -3.73 -16.51
N TYR A 90 6.00 -3.41 -17.70
CA TYR A 90 6.67 -3.62 -18.97
C TYR A 90 6.80 -2.31 -19.73
N VAL A 91 7.98 -2.10 -20.32
CA VAL A 91 8.23 -1.04 -21.30
C VAL A 91 8.66 -1.68 -22.61
N GLU A 92 7.92 -1.38 -23.68
CA GLU A 92 8.20 -1.86 -25.03
C GLU A 92 9.57 -1.36 -25.54
N GLY A 93 10.23 -2.18 -26.35
CA GLY A 93 11.58 -1.90 -26.87
C GLY A 93 12.71 -2.02 -25.84
N SER A 94 12.38 -1.92 -24.54
CA SER A 94 13.32 -2.03 -23.42
C SER A 94 14.59 -1.17 -23.63
N PRO A 95 14.48 0.17 -23.76
CA PRO A 95 15.63 1.06 -23.94
C PRO A 95 16.60 1.02 -22.75
N GLU A 96 17.83 1.55 -22.90
CA GLU A 96 18.80 1.55 -21.77
C GLU A 96 18.34 2.41 -20.58
N SER A 97 17.54 3.45 -20.83
CA SER A 97 16.91 4.27 -19.80
C SER A 97 15.47 4.65 -20.15
N ILE A 98 14.70 4.95 -19.12
CA ILE A 98 13.32 5.43 -19.20
C ILE A 98 13.16 6.70 -18.37
N LYS A 99 12.15 7.51 -18.69
CA LYS A 99 11.75 8.69 -17.91
C LYS A 99 10.43 8.39 -17.20
N ILE A 100 10.44 8.37 -15.89
CA ILE A 100 9.24 8.20 -15.07
C ILE A 100 8.78 9.58 -14.61
N GLN A 101 7.54 9.95 -14.93
CA GLN A 101 6.89 11.13 -14.41
C GLN A 101 6.17 10.78 -13.11
N HIS A 102 6.70 11.28 -12.00
CA HIS A 102 6.12 11.07 -10.69
C HIS A 102 6.32 12.32 -9.83
N ASP A 103 5.29 12.71 -9.09
CA ASP A 103 5.29 13.93 -8.28
C ASP A 103 5.70 15.21 -9.04
N GLY A 104 5.23 15.37 -10.28
CA GLY A 104 5.56 16.53 -11.12
C GLY A 104 7.03 16.62 -11.53
N LYS A 105 7.83 15.58 -11.24
CA LYS A 105 9.23 15.47 -11.62
C LYS A 105 9.40 14.42 -12.71
N ASN A 106 10.36 14.67 -13.59
CA ASN A 106 10.86 13.68 -14.53
C ASN A 106 12.09 13.01 -13.92
N LEU A 107 12.01 11.71 -13.69
CA LEU A 107 13.08 10.91 -13.10
C LEU A 107 13.63 9.96 -14.16
N GLU A 108 14.92 10.05 -14.44
CA GLU A 108 15.59 9.10 -15.34
C GLU A 108 15.93 7.82 -14.56
N VAL A 109 15.48 6.67 -15.05
CA VAL A 109 15.76 5.34 -14.49
C VAL A 109 16.51 4.52 -15.53
N LYS A 110 17.70 4.05 -15.17
CA LYS A 110 18.52 3.15 -15.99
C LYS A 110 18.32 1.71 -15.55
N LYS A 111 18.54 0.78 -16.48
CA LYS A 111 18.59 -0.65 -16.13
C LYS A 111 19.70 -0.91 -15.11
N ASN A 112 19.42 -1.81 -14.17
CA ASN A 112 20.43 -2.38 -13.30
C ASN A 112 21.30 -3.41 -14.08
N LYS A 113 22.24 -4.06 -13.40
CA LYS A 113 23.11 -5.09 -13.99
C LYS A 113 22.38 -6.32 -14.54
N GLU A 114 21.14 -6.53 -14.10
CA GLU A 114 20.26 -7.63 -14.52
C GLU A 114 19.35 -7.23 -15.69
N GLY A 115 19.50 -5.99 -16.20
CA GLY A 115 18.69 -5.48 -17.30
C GLY A 115 17.31 -4.96 -16.89
N PHE A 116 17.09 -4.71 -15.59
CA PHE A 116 15.78 -4.39 -15.01
C PHE A 116 15.70 -2.95 -14.52
N TYR A 117 14.56 -2.27 -14.75
CA TYR A 117 14.33 -0.94 -14.16
C TYR A 117 13.85 -1.06 -12.71
N VAL A 118 14.47 -0.30 -11.81
CA VAL A 118 14.08 -0.23 -10.40
C VAL A 118 13.72 1.20 -10.06
N PHE A 119 12.43 1.43 -9.81
CA PHE A 119 11.91 2.72 -9.36
C PHE A 119 11.47 2.62 -7.89
N ASN A 120 12.08 3.44 -7.03
CA ASN A 120 11.74 3.52 -5.61
C ASN A 120 11.22 4.93 -5.31
N TYR A 121 9.96 5.02 -4.88
CA TYR A 121 9.38 6.24 -4.35
C TYR A 121 9.49 6.23 -2.82
N VAL A 122 10.29 7.14 -2.26
CA VAL A 122 10.54 7.21 -0.82
C VAL A 122 9.60 8.23 -0.18
N VAL A 123 8.85 7.81 0.83
CA VAL A 123 7.94 8.64 1.63
C VAL A 123 8.56 8.81 3.02
N ASP A 124 8.84 10.08 3.38
CA ASP A 124 9.21 10.44 4.75
C ASP A 124 7.96 10.41 5.63
N TRP A 125 7.81 9.30 6.36
CA TRP A 125 6.63 9.03 7.15
C TRP A 125 6.52 9.93 8.37
N ASP A 126 7.63 10.39 8.95
CA ASP A 126 7.60 11.25 10.11
C ASP A 126 6.96 12.60 9.76
N SER A 127 7.35 13.17 8.62
CA SER A 127 6.79 14.40 8.08
C SER A 127 5.32 14.24 7.70
N ALA A 128 4.96 13.15 7.02
CA ALA A 128 3.56 12.87 6.66
C ALA A 128 2.67 12.69 7.90
N TRP A 129 3.16 11.99 8.92
CA TRP A 129 2.44 11.76 10.18
C TRP A 129 2.21 13.06 10.94
N ASP A 130 3.26 13.89 11.09
CA ASP A 130 3.16 15.16 11.80
C ASP A 130 2.15 16.09 11.15
N ALA A 131 2.12 16.14 9.83
CA ALA A 131 1.18 16.97 9.12
C ALA A 131 -0.27 16.51 9.31
N MET A 132 -0.52 15.19 9.22
CA MET A 132 -1.85 14.65 9.53
C MET A 132 -2.27 14.98 10.97
N ASP A 133 -1.36 14.88 11.94
CA ASP A 133 -1.69 15.15 13.34
C ASP A 133 -1.93 16.62 13.66
N ASN A 134 -1.26 17.53 12.95
CA ASN A 134 -1.24 18.95 13.28
C ASN A 134 -2.27 19.79 12.52
N ILE A 135 -2.84 19.29 11.41
CA ILE A 135 -3.49 20.22 10.46
C ILE A 135 -5.01 20.42 10.63
N HIS A 136 -5.78 19.66 11.40
CA HIS A 136 -7.17 20.08 11.70
C HIS A 136 -7.56 19.97 13.15
N LYS A 137 -7.85 21.13 13.74
CA LYS A 137 -8.57 21.23 15.01
C LYS A 137 -10.08 21.09 14.84
N ASN A 138 -10.64 21.11 13.62
CA ASN A 138 -12.09 21.19 13.35
C ASN A 138 -12.57 20.25 12.21
N ASP A 139 -13.85 19.83 12.23
CA ASP A 139 -14.52 19.00 11.20
C ASP A 139 -15.07 19.82 10.02
N GLU A 140 -15.74 19.14 9.07
CA GLU A 140 -16.37 19.74 7.88
C GLU A 140 -17.44 20.81 8.19
N ASN A 141 -17.92 20.86 9.43
CA ASN A 141 -18.88 21.85 9.92
C ASN A 141 -18.23 22.90 10.84
N GLY A 142 -16.90 22.93 10.94
CA GLY A 142 -16.16 23.84 11.80
C GLY A 142 -16.16 23.45 13.29
N THR A 143 -16.67 22.26 13.65
CA THR A 143 -16.70 21.77 15.03
C THR A 143 -15.32 21.31 15.45
N PRO A 144 -14.77 21.75 16.59
CA PRO A 144 -13.50 21.25 17.05
C PRO A 144 -13.48 19.72 17.20
N ILE A 145 -12.73 19.04 16.33
CA ILE A 145 -12.41 17.63 16.53
C ILE A 145 -11.39 17.63 17.65
N THR A 146 -11.68 16.94 18.76
CA THR A 146 -10.70 16.71 19.81
C THR A 146 -9.62 15.80 19.23
N VAL A 147 -8.63 16.43 18.62
CA VAL A 147 -7.64 15.80 17.76
C VAL A 147 -6.76 14.88 18.58
N ASN A 148 -6.70 13.64 18.12
CA ASN A 148 -5.88 12.56 18.64
C ASN A 148 -6.31 12.10 20.03
N GLN A 149 -7.42 11.36 20.07
CA GLN A 149 -7.69 10.45 21.18
C GLN A 149 -6.72 9.28 21.11
N TYR A 150 -5.43 9.58 21.25
CA TYR A 150 -4.40 8.58 21.34
C TYR A 150 -4.71 7.63 22.49
N TYR A 151 -4.36 6.37 22.30
CA TYR A 151 -4.68 5.28 23.21
C TYR A 151 -6.18 4.98 23.35
N LYS A 152 -7.04 5.60 22.53
CA LYS A 152 -8.44 5.19 22.42
C LYS A 152 -8.57 3.97 21.52
N LYS A 153 -9.36 3.00 22.00
CA LYS A 153 -9.84 1.87 21.21
C LYS A 153 -11.10 2.26 20.42
N TYR A 154 -11.10 1.95 19.13
CA TYR A 154 -12.19 2.25 18.19
C TYR A 154 -13.01 0.99 17.89
N LYS A 155 -14.25 1.19 17.46
CA LYS A 155 -15.18 0.14 17.01
C LYS A 155 -15.68 0.46 15.60
N PRO A 156 -16.02 -0.57 14.80
CA PRO A 156 -16.56 -0.34 13.46
C PRO A 156 -17.73 0.66 13.47
N GLY A 157 -17.67 1.65 12.58
CA GLY A 157 -18.65 2.73 12.49
C GLY A 157 -18.30 4.00 13.28
N ASP A 158 -17.28 3.97 14.14
CA ASP A 158 -16.79 5.17 14.82
C ASP A 158 -16.28 6.20 13.81
N LYS A 159 -16.50 7.48 14.11
CA LYS A 159 -15.87 8.56 13.35
C LYS A 159 -14.37 8.54 13.63
N VAL A 160 -13.58 8.59 12.57
CA VAL A 160 -12.13 8.69 12.64
C VAL A 160 -11.67 9.87 11.82
N HIS A 161 -10.55 10.41 12.27
CA HIS A 161 -9.82 11.37 11.48
C HIS A 161 -9.15 10.65 10.29
N CYS A 162 -8.37 9.60 10.53
CA CYS A 162 -7.73 8.82 9.48
C CYS A 162 -7.70 7.34 9.85
N ASN A 163 -8.04 6.47 8.90
CA ASN A 163 -7.86 5.03 9.00
C ASN A 163 -6.40 4.64 8.75
N ARG A 164 -5.49 5.18 9.57
CA ARG A 164 -4.04 4.84 9.56
C ARG A 164 -3.67 3.73 10.54
N PHE A 165 -4.65 3.16 11.23
CA PHE A 165 -4.46 2.18 12.30
C PHE A 165 -5.44 1.01 12.18
N ASN A 166 -6.01 0.80 10.99
CA ASN A 166 -7.01 -0.22 10.74
C ASN A 166 -6.50 -1.43 9.94
N GLY A 167 -5.18 -1.60 9.86
CA GLY A 167 -4.59 -2.77 9.21
C GLY A 167 -4.96 -4.10 9.90
N PRO A 168 -4.71 -5.25 9.25
CA PRO A 168 -5.19 -6.56 9.72
C PRO A 168 -4.65 -6.95 11.11
N LEU A 169 -3.45 -6.50 11.46
CA LEU A 169 -2.78 -6.77 12.75
C LEU A 169 -3.14 -5.76 13.86
N THR A 170 -4.10 -4.86 13.60
CA THR A 170 -4.51 -3.84 14.56
C THR A 170 -5.07 -4.43 15.85
N ASP A 171 -4.81 -3.76 16.96
CA ASP A 171 -5.51 -3.94 18.25
C ASP A 171 -6.67 -2.94 18.43
N ASP A 172 -7.04 -2.26 17.34
CA ASP A 172 -8.08 -1.25 17.24
C ASP A 172 -7.78 0.04 18.01
N VAL A 173 -6.53 0.25 18.45
CA VAL A 173 -6.11 1.44 19.20
C VAL A 173 -5.36 2.42 18.31
N HIS A 174 -5.71 3.71 18.43
CA HIS A 174 -5.00 4.80 17.75
C HIS A 174 -3.78 5.21 18.58
N TYR A 175 -2.58 4.77 18.20
CA TYR A 175 -1.33 5.14 18.89
C TYR A 175 -0.62 6.33 18.25
N PRO A 176 0.18 7.10 19.02
CA PRO A 176 1.07 8.11 18.47
C PRO A 176 2.26 7.49 17.75
N LYS A 177 2.89 8.23 16.82
CA LYS A 177 4.07 7.76 16.06
C LYS A 177 5.26 7.37 16.93
N THR A 178 5.32 7.85 18.16
CA THR A 178 6.35 7.50 19.15
C THR A 178 6.14 6.12 19.77
N HIS A 179 5.06 5.42 19.43
CA HIS A 179 4.75 4.09 19.93
C HIS A 179 4.80 3.06 18.79
N TRP A 180 5.67 2.04 18.91
CA TRP A 180 5.89 1.01 17.89
C TRP A 180 4.60 0.37 17.33
N ARG A 181 3.56 0.21 18.17
CA ARG A 181 2.28 -0.38 17.76
C ARG A 181 1.55 0.45 16.70
N ALA A 182 1.83 1.75 16.62
CA ALA A 182 1.29 2.62 15.59
C ALA A 182 1.71 2.16 14.18
N TYR A 183 2.94 1.65 14.02
CA TYR A 183 3.48 1.13 12.76
C TYR A 183 2.87 -0.24 12.40
N VAL A 184 2.71 -1.12 13.39
CA VAL A 184 2.01 -2.41 13.20
C VAL A 184 0.57 -2.20 12.76
N ASN A 185 -0.15 -1.27 13.41
CA ASN A 185 -1.54 -0.97 13.07
C ASN A 185 -1.66 -0.26 11.71
N PHE A 186 -0.59 0.42 11.26
CA PHE A 186 -0.53 1.10 9.97
C PHE A 186 -0.33 0.14 8.79
N ALA A 187 0.45 -0.92 8.95
CA ALA A 187 0.68 -1.89 7.89
C ALA A 187 -0.64 -2.51 7.41
N GLY A 188 -0.97 -2.37 6.12
CA GLY A 188 -2.24 -2.81 5.54
C GLY A 188 -3.45 -1.92 5.86
N SER A 189 -3.25 -0.77 6.50
CA SER A 189 -4.33 0.20 6.73
C SER A 189 -4.76 0.90 5.44
N ASP A 190 -5.92 1.55 5.45
CA ASP A 190 -6.37 2.35 4.29
C ASP A 190 -5.36 3.41 3.88
N CYS A 191 -4.75 4.05 4.87
CA CYS A 191 -3.74 5.08 4.63
C CYS A 191 -2.52 4.50 3.91
N GLN A 192 -2.01 3.35 4.36
CA GLN A 192 -0.91 2.66 3.69
C GLN A 192 -1.27 2.24 2.27
N LEU A 193 -2.45 1.63 2.09
CA LEU A 193 -2.92 1.19 0.77
C LEU A 193 -3.07 2.38 -0.20
N ALA A 194 -3.58 3.50 0.28
CA ALA A 194 -3.71 4.72 -0.52
C ALA A 194 -2.34 5.28 -0.92
N ILE A 195 -1.39 5.38 0.01
CA ILE A 195 -0.01 5.85 -0.26
C ILE A 195 0.68 4.99 -1.32
N THR A 196 0.42 3.69 -1.34
CA THR A 196 1.00 2.78 -2.34
C THR A 196 0.40 2.87 -3.74
N ARG A 197 -0.64 3.69 -3.94
CA ARG A 197 -1.16 3.93 -5.30
C ARG A 197 -0.26 4.91 -6.04
N SER A 198 0.10 4.59 -7.27
CA SER A 198 0.95 5.41 -8.13
C SER A 198 0.21 6.57 -8.80
N ASN A 199 -1.13 6.51 -8.80
CA ASN A 199 -1.99 7.52 -9.39
C ASN A 199 -1.95 8.85 -8.59
N PRO A 200 -2.50 9.95 -9.14
CA PRO A 200 -2.52 11.25 -8.45
C PRO A 200 -3.14 11.19 -7.05
N VAL A 201 -4.01 10.21 -6.80
CA VAL A 201 -4.63 9.97 -5.50
C VAL A 201 -3.64 9.49 -4.45
N GLY A 202 -2.77 8.52 -4.75
CA GLY A 202 -1.76 8.08 -3.77
C GLY A 202 -0.74 9.17 -3.47
N LYS A 203 -0.44 10.03 -4.45
CA LYS A 203 0.30 11.28 -4.24
C LYS A 203 -0.37 12.19 -3.20
N LEU A 204 -1.70 12.37 -3.25
CA LEU A 204 -2.41 13.21 -2.28
C LEU A 204 -2.30 12.67 -0.85
N CYS A 205 -2.29 11.34 -0.69
CA CYS A 205 -2.09 10.71 0.62
C CYS A 205 -0.63 10.72 1.08
N ALA A 206 0.34 10.60 0.16
CA ALA A 206 1.76 10.57 0.48
C ALA A 206 2.36 11.96 0.75
N LEU A 207 1.82 13.01 0.15
CA LEU A 207 2.34 14.40 0.23
C LEU A 207 1.60 15.29 1.22
N ASP A 208 0.99 14.68 2.23
CA ASP A 208 0.19 15.42 3.21
C ASP A 208 1.03 16.34 4.11
N TYR A 209 2.36 16.33 3.97
CA TYR A 209 3.31 17.19 4.67
C TYR A 209 3.52 18.60 4.08
N THR A 210 2.69 19.00 3.11
CA THR A 210 2.73 20.36 2.55
C THR A 210 1.87 21.34 3.38
N SER A 211 1.98 22.65 3.11
CA SER A 211 1.18 23.68 3.78
C SER A 211 -0.34 23.59 3.53
N SER A 212 -0.77 22.65 2.68
CA SER A 212 -2.17 22.40 2.35
C SER A 212 -2.40 20.88 2.25
N PRO A 213 -2.50 20.16 3.38
CA PRO A 213 -2.77 18.74 3.35
C PRO A 213 -4.12 18.48 2.71
N TRP A 214 -4.16 17.39 1.98
CA TRP A 214 -5.39 16.90 1.40
C TRP A 214 -6.09 15.94 2.35
N CYS A 215 -5.36 15.07 3.04
CA CYS A 215 -5.97 14.23 4.07
C CYS A 215 -6.36 15.09 5.25
N ASN A 216 -7.62 14.96 5.68
CA ASN A 216 -8.22 15.76 6.73
C ASN A 216 -8.34 17.26 6.46
N GLY A 217 -7.68 17.79 5.43
CA GLY A 217 -7.90 19.13 4.91
C GLY A 217 -8.93 19.15 3.82
N SER A 218 -8.51 19.56 2.62
CA SER A 218 -9.43 19.73 1.49
C SER A 218 -10.19 18.45 1.10
N GLY A 219 -9.64 17.26 1.40
CA GLY A 219 -10.28 15.97 1.19
C GLY A 219 -11.23 15.52 2.31
N GLY A 220 -11.20 16.19 3.46
CA GLY A 220 -12.00 15.86 4.65
C GLY A 220 -11.50 14.65 5.44
N PRO A 221 -12.20 14.27 6.53
CA PRO A 221 -11.84 13.12 7.35
C PRO A 221 -11.83 11.81 6.56
N ALA A 222 -10.84 10.96 6.82
CA ALA A 222 -10.64 9.66 6.18
C ALA A 222 -10.62 9.72 4.65
N ALA A 223 -10.09 10.82 4.08
CA ALA A 223 -10.00 11.02 2.63
C ALA A 223 -9.30 9.86 1.90
N CYS A 224 -8.21 9.31 2.48
CA CYS A 224 -7.52 8.14 1.92
C CYS A 224 -8.44 6.90 1.82
N SER A 225 -9.34 6.68 2.77
CA SER A 225 -10.33 5.59 2.69
C SER A 225 -11.28 5.80 1.51
N LYS A 226 -11.80 7.03 1.36
CA LYS A 226 -12.74 7.38 0.28
C LYS A 226 -12.17 7.08 -1.10
N VAL A 227 -10.91 7.46 -1.34
CA VAL A 227 -10.28 7.32 -2.65
C VAL A 227 -9.88 5.89 -2.99
N ILE A 228 -9.73 5.03 -1.97
CA ILE A 228 -9.57 3.59 -2.19
C ILE A 228 -10.90 2.83 -2.23
N GLY A 229 -12.03 3.53 -2.07
CA GLY A 229 -13.37 2.95 -2.11
C GLY A 229 -13.82 2.33 -0.79
N HIS A 230 -13.13 2.63 0.30
CA HIS A 230 -13.44 2.12 1.64
C HIS A 230 -14.30 3.09 2.45
N SER A 231 -14.82 2.61 3.58
CA SER A 231 -15.61 3.41 4.52
C SER A 231 -14.78 4.55 5.12
N THR A 232 -15.36 5.76 5.20
CA THR A 232 -14.75 6.90 5.91
C THR A 232 -14.89 6.81 7.43
N LYS A 233 -15.58 5.78 7.93
CA LYS A 233 -15.64 5.43 9.35
C LYS A 233 -14.63 4.34 9.66
N TYR A 234 -14.31 4.16 10.94
CA TYR A 234 -13.47 3.06 11.37
C TYR A 234 -14.08 1.73 10.93
N HIS A 235 -13.23 0.85 10.43
CA HIS A 235 -13.52 -0.53 10.04
C HIS A 235 -12.20 -1.29 10.03
N ARG A 236 -12.24 -2.61 10.18
CA ARG A 236 -11.04 -3.46 10.20
C ARG A 236 -10.87 -4.18 8.86
N HIS A 237 -9.62 -4.38 8.45
CA HIS A 237 -9.24 -5.26 7.33
C HIS A 237 -9.08 -6.71 7.77
#